data_AF-A0A7V8ADF2-F1
#
_entry.id   AF-A0A7V8ADF2-F1
#
_cell.length_a   1.000
_cell.length_b   1.000
_cell.length_c   1.000
_cell.angle_alpha   90.00
_cell.angle_beta   90.00
_cell.angle_gamma   90.00
#
_symmetry.space_group_name_H-M   'P 1'
#
loop_
_entity.id
_entity.type
_entity.pdbx_description
1 polymer ?
#
loop_
_entity_poly.entity_id
_entity_poly.type
_entity_poly.pdbx_seq_one_letter_code
_entity_poly.pdbx_strand_id
1 'polypeptide(L)'
;MPLTSNLIIAFLTHAALLVFFPYGGKMAFPFTVISFILWTGFFIFIRPATINFKRSNAVFIELTAVFMMALAGLGLMPQTDGVAPLYKLIRGEYPDGRQVYVGLAQFGIKLPSLLPPEKPQVEEEIRF
;
A
#
# COMPACT_ATOMS: atom_id res chain seq x y z
N MET A 1 -22.03 3.94 -1.13
CA MET A 1 -21.33 4.16 -2.42
C MET A 1 -21.62 3.00 -3.34
N PRO A 2 -21.33 3.08 -4.66
CA PRO A 2 -21.32 1.90 -5.51
C PRO A 2 -20.32 0.85 -5.00
N LEU A 3 -20.65 -0.43 -5.09
CA LEU A 3 -19.74 -1.52 -4.70
C LEU A 3 -18.43 -1.43 -5.50
N THR A 4 -18.53 -1.13 -6.80
CA THR A 4 -17.38 -0.93 -7.69
C THR A 4 -16.39 0.09 -7.16
N SER A 5 -16.85 1.20 -6.58
CA SER A 5 -15.99 2.20 -5.95
C SER A 5 -15.19 1.62 -4.78
N ASN A 6 -15.84 0.83 -3.90
CA ASN A 6 -15.15 0.20 -2.78
C ASN A 6 -14.11 -0.83 -3.25
N LEU A 7 -14.39 -1.57 -4.32
CA LEU A 7 -13.46 -2.54 -4.90
C LEU A 7 -12.25 -1.85 -5.54
N ILE A 8 -12.46 -0.74 -6.25
CA ILE A 8 -11.37 0.08 -6.80
C ILE A 8 -10.51 0.64 -5.67
N ILE A 9 -11.12 1.18 -4.61
CA ILE A 9 -10.40 1.71 -3.44
C ILE A 9 -9.59 0.60 -2.76
N ALA A 10 -10.19 -0.59 -2.57
CA ALA A 10 -9.51 -1.75 -2.02
C ALA A 10 -8.30 -2.14 -2.86
N PHE A 11 -8.48 -2.27 -4.19
CA PHE A 11 -7.39 -2.59 -5.10
C PHE A 11 -6.26 -1.54 -5.03
N LEU A 12 -6.60 -0.26 -5.14
CA LEU A 12 -5.62 0.83 -5.12
C LEU A 12 -4.88 0.92 -3.79
N THR A 13 -5.55 0.69 -2.66
CA THR A 13 -4.92 0.70 -1.34
C THR A 13 -3.90 -0.42 -1.21
N HIS A 14 -4.26 -1.63 -1.63
CA HIS A 14 -3.36 -2.79 -1.59
C HIS A 14 -2.19 -2.66 -2.57
N ALA A 15 -2.44 -2.13 -3.78
CA ALA A 15 -1.38 -1.80 -4.73
C ALA A 15 -0.44 -0.72 -4.18
N ALA A 16 -0.99 0.34 -3.58
CA ALA A 16 -0.22 1.41 -2.95
C ALA A 16 0.69 0.86 -1.84
N LEU A 17 0.21 -0.07 -1.01
CA LEU A 17 1.05 -0.71 0.02
C LEU A 17 2.27 -1.42 -0.58
N LEU A 18 2.09 -2.17 -1.67
CA LEU A 18 3.20 -2.84 -2.36
C LEU A 18 4.17 -1.86 -3.04
N VAL A 19 3.65 -0.74 -3.56
CA VAL A 19 4.47 0.28 -4.23
C VAL A 19 5.28 1.09 -3.23
N PHE A 20 4.64 1.60 -2.18
CA PHE A 20 5.25 2.51 -1.22
C PHE A 20 6.05 1.79 -0.13
N PHE A 21 5.72 0.54 0.20
CA PHE A 21 6.40 -0.27 1.20
C PHE A 21 6.88 -1.61 0.61
N PRO A 22 7.77 -1.56 -0.40
CA PRO A 22 8.12 -2.72 -1.23
C PRO A 22 8.94 -3.78 -0.50
N TYR A 23 9.58 -3.43 0.63
CA TYR A 23 10.46 -4.31 1.39
C TYR A 23 9.70 -5.18 2.37
N GLY A 24 8.66 -5.84 1.86
CA GLY A 24 7.75 -6.65 2.65
C GLY A 24 8.18 -8.12 2.85
N GLY A 25 9.31 -8.51 2.25
CA GLY A 25 9.82 -9.87 2.27
C GLY A 25 8.89 -10.87 1.57
N LYS A 26 9.07 -12.16 1.87
CA LYS A 26 8.32 -13.26 1.22
C LYS A 26 6.81 -13.23 1.52
N MET A 27 6.41 -12.59 2.63
CA MET A 27 5.03 -12.64 3.12
C MET A 27 4.18 -11.44 2.71
N ALA A 28 4.76 -10.33 2.24
CA ALA A 28 3.96 -9.14 1.93
C ALA A 28 3.03 -9.29 0.74
N PHE A 29 3.47 -9.95 -0.33
CA PHE A 29 2.59 -10.20 -1.47
C PHE A 29 1.43 -11.15 -1.08
N PRO A 30 1.66 -12.33 -0.47
CA PRO A 30 0.58 -13.17 0.05
C PRO A 30 -0.35 -12.44 1.02
N PHE A 31 0.20 -11.68 1.98
CA PHE A 31 -0.58 -10.87 2.91
C PHE A 31 -1.51 -9.90 2.17
N THR A 32 -0.96 -9.17 1.20
CA THR A 32 -1.71 -8.16 0.44
C THR A 32 -2.85 -8.79 -0.36
N VAL A 33 -2.61 -9.95 -1.00
CA VAL A 33 -3.64 -10.69 -1.75
C VAL A 33 -4.73 -11.21 -0.82
N ILE A 34 -4.36 -11.84 0.30
CA ILE A 34 -5.33 -12.37 1.27
C ILE A 34 -6.16 -11.22 1.87
N SER A 35 -5.50 -10.14 2.27
CA SER A 35 -6.16 -8.93 2.77
C SER A 35 -7.13 -8.37 1.73
N PHE A 36 -6.73 -8.27 0.47
CA PHE A 36 -7.60 -7.79 -0.61
C PHE A 36 -8.84 -8.67 -0.78
N ILE A 37 -8.69 -10.00 -0.76
CA ILE A 37 -9.81 -10.94 -0.83
C ILE A 37 -10.76 -10.77 0.37
N LEU A 38 -10.20 -10.66 1.58
CA LEU A 38 -10.98 -10.49 2.81
C LEU A 38 -11.81 -9.19 2.77
N TRP A 39 -11.19 -8.07 2.41
CA TRP A 39 -11.89 -6.78 2.32
C TRP A 39 -12.90 -6.73 1.17
N THR A 40 -12.58 -7.36 0.03
CA THR A 40 -13.53 -7.54 -1.07
C THR A 40 -14.77 -8.31 -0.60
N GLY A 41 -14.57 -9.45 0.07
CA GLY A 41 -15.65 -10.22 0.67
C GLY A 41 -16.47 -9.38 1.66
N PHE A 42 -15.81 -8.68 2.57
CA PHE A 42 -16.46 -7.77 3.51
C PHE A 42 -17.36 -6.74 2.80
N PHE A 43 -16.87 -6.07 1.75
CA PHE A 43 -17.66 -5.07 1.01
C PHE A 43 -18.85 -5.68 0.25
N ILE A 44 -18.73 -6.92 -0.22
CA ILE A 44 -19.85 -7.64 -0.84
C ILE A 44 -20.93 -7.95 0.19
N PHE A 45 -20.55 -8.45 1.38
CA PHE A 45 -21.50 -8.89 2.40
C PHE A 45 -22.09 -7.76 3.26
N ILE A 46 -21.37 -6.65 3.46
CA ILE A 46 -21.88 -5.52 4.26
C ILE A 46 -23.03 -4.78 3.55
N ARG A 47 -23.09 -4.85 2.22
CA ARG A 47 -24.09 -4.15 1.42
C ARG A 47 -25.53 -4.64 1.66
N PRO A 48 -25.85 -5.95 1.55
CA PRO A 48 -27.18 -6.44 1.92
C PRO A 48 -27.47 -6.20 3.41
N ALA A 49 -26.46 -6.27 4.30
CA ALA A 49 -26.64 -6.01 5.73
C ALA A 49 -27.04 -4.55 6.04
N THR A 50 -26.71 -3.60 5.17
CA THR A 50 -26.98 -2.16 5.35
C THR A 50 -28.12 -1.65 4.47
N ILE A 51 -28.84 -2.52 3.76
CA ILE A 51 -29.85 -2.11 2.77
C ILE A 51 -31.01 -1.30 3.37
N ASN A 52 -31.38 -1.61 4.62
CA ASN A 52 -32.47 -0.94 5.33
C ASN A 52 -32.00 0.26 6.16
N PHE A 53 -30.70 0.58 6.14
CA PHE A 53 -30.17 1.69 6.93
C PHE A 53 -30.46 3.02 6.23
N LYS A 54 -30.52 4.10 7.01
CA LYS A 54 -30.44 5.45 6.44
C LYS A 54 -29.15 5.55 5.61
N ARG A 55 -29.24 6.17 4.43
CA ARG A 55 -28.11 6.31 3.50
C ARG A 55 -26.85 6.88 4.17
N SER A 56 -27.01 7.85 5.08
CA SER A 56 -25.92 8.43 5.86
C SER A 56 -25.17 7.38 6.70
N ASN A 57 -25.90 6.48 7.36
CA ASN A 57 -25.33 5.44 8.21
C ASN A 57 -24.62 4.37 7.37
N ALA A 58 -25.23 3.98 6.25
CA ALA A 58 -24.60 3.04 5.31
C ALA A 58 -23.27 3.60 4.76
N VAL A 59 -23.25 4.88 4.36
CA VAL A 59 -22.03 5.56 3.90
C VAL A 59 -21.00 5.66 5.02
N PHE A 60 -21.41 6.01 6.24
CA PHE A 60 -20.50 6.08 7.38
C PHE A 60 -19.83 4.73 7.68
N ILE A 61 -20.58 3.63 7.63
CA ILE A 61 -20.06 2.27 7.81
C ILE A 61 -19.06 1.93 6.70
N GLU A 62 -19.39 2.21 5.44
CA GLU A 62 -18.48 1.94 4.33
C GLU A 62 -17.17 2.75 4.44
N LEU A 63 -17.26 4.04 4.80
CA LEU A 63 -16.07 4.87 5.00
C LEU A 63 -15.22 4.38 6.18
N THR A 64 -15.88 3.97 7.27
CA THR A 64 -15.20 3.37 8.42
C THR A 64 -14.48 2.08 8.00
N ALA A 65 -15.11 1.24 7.20
CA ALA A 65 -14.50 0.02 6.68
C ALA A 65 -13.29 0.31 5.78
N VAL A 66 -13.38 1.29 4.88
CA VAL A 66 -12.25 1.73 4.05
C VAL A 66 -11.09 2.22 4.92
N PHE A 67 -11.38 3.01 5.95
CA PHE A 67 -10.37 3.50 6.88
C PHE A 67 -9.71 2.36 7.65
N MET A 68 -10.50 1.42 8.18
CA MET A 68 -10.00 0.25 8.89
C MET A 68 -9.17 -0.67 7.99
N MET A 69 -9.54 -0.81 6.71
CA MET A 69 -8.74 -1.52 5.71
C MET A 69 -7.37 -0.88 5.52
N ALA A 70 -7.31 0.44 5.34
CA ALA A 70 -6.06 1.16 5.17
C ALA A 70 -5.18 1.03 6.44
N LEU A 71 -5.77 1.18 7.63
CA LEU A 71 -5.06 0.99 8.90
C LEU A 71 -4.57 -0.44 9.08
N ALA A 72 -5.38 -1.45 8.76
CA ALA A 72 -4.99 -2.86 8.85
C ALA A 72 -3.82 -3.16 7.89
N GLY A 73 -3.88 -2.65 6.66
CA GLY A 73 -2.79 -2.77 5.69
C GLY A 73 -1.50 -2.12 6.22
N LEU A 74 -1.56 -0.88 6.67
CA LEU A 74 -0.38 -0.18 7.19
C LEU A 74 0.13 -0.77 8.51
N GLY A 75 -0.74 -1.29 9.37
CA GLY A 75 -0.39 -1.77 10.71
C GLY A 75 0.06 -3.24 10.75
N LEU A 76 -0.35 -4.05 9.78
CA LEU A 76 -0.11 -5.50 9.79
C LEU A 76 0.71 -6.01 8.61
N MET A 77 0.95 -5.18 7.58
CA MET A 77 1.77 -5.61 6.45
C MET A 77 3.19 -5.94 6.93
N PRO A 78 3.69 -7.17 6.66
CA PRO A 78 5.03 -7.55 7.07
C PRO A 78 6.07 -6.71 6.32
N GLN A 79 7.17 -6.40 7.00
CA GLN A 79 8.33 -5.68 6.46
C GLN A 79 9.61 -6.41 6.91
N THR A 80 10.65 -6.36 6.09
CA THR A 80 11.92 -7.06 6.34
C THR A 80 12.66 -6.55 7.57
N ASP A 81 12.43 -5.29 7.96
CA ASP A 81 12.97 -4.66 9.16
C ASP A 81 12.11 -4.92 10.41
N GLY A 82 10.98 -5.64 10.27
CA GLY A 82 10.06 -5.93 11.36
C GLY A 82 9.22 -4.72 11.81
N VAL A 83 9.34 -3.56 11.15
CA VAL A 83 8.59 -2.35 11.50
C VAL A 83 7.43 -2.16 10.53
N ALA A 84 6.19 -2.16 11.04
CA ALA A 84 5.03 -1.99 10.20
C ALA A 84 5.01 -0.59 9.54
N PRO A 85 4.51 -0.47 8.28
CA PRO A 85 4.43 0.80 7.57
C PRO A 85 3.81 1.96 8.36
N LEU A 86 2.78 1.69 9.17
CA LEU A 86 2.13 2.70 10.00
C LEU A 86 3.11 3.39 10.96
N TYR A 87 4.00 2.62 11.59
CA TYR A 87 4.98 3.18 12.53
C TYR A 87 6.04 4.02 11.82
N LYS A 88 6.44 3.64 10.60
CA LYS A 88 7.35 4.43 9.75
C LYS A 88 6.75 5.80 9.47
N LEU A 89 5.49 5.83 9.03
CA LEU A 89 4.76 7.07 8.75
C LEU A 89 4.61 7.96 9.99
N ILE A 90 4.31 7.38 11.16
CA ILE A 90 4.22 8.13 12.43
C ILE A 90 5.56 8.76 12.81
N ARG A 91 6.69 8.12 12.48
CA ARG A 91 8.05 8.64 12.72
C ARG A 91 8.52 9.64 11.66
N GLY A 92 7.70 9.94 10.64
CA GLY A 92 8.09 10.79 9.51
C GLY A 92 9.02 10.09 8.52
N GLU A 93 9.15 8.77 8.59
CA GLU A 93 9.88 7.95 7.63
C GLU A 93 8.97 7.65 6.44
N TYR A 94 8.92 8.60 5.49
CA TYR A 94 8.13 8.46 4.28
C TYR A 94 8.88 7.66 3.20
N PRO A 95 8.14 6.98 2.30
CA PRO A 95 8.74 6.30 1.16
C PRO A 95 9.60 7.22 0.29
N ASP A 96 10.84 6.81 0.02
CA ASP A 96 11.74 7.54 -0.88
C ASP A 96 11.55 7.13 -2.36
N GLY A 97 12.18 7.88 -3.28
CA GLY A 97 12.08 7.59 -4.72
C GLY A 97 12.59 6.19 -5.08
N ARG A 98 13.63 5.70 -4.39
CA ARG A 98 14.18 4.37 -4.64
C ARG A 98 13.20 3.28 -4.21
N GLN A 99 12.53 3.44 -3.08
CA GLN A 99 11.48 2.53 -2.61
C GLN A 99 10.33 2.48 -3.61
N VAL A 100 9.82 3.64 -4.01
CA VAL A 100 8.74 3.72 -5.00
C VAL A 100 9.16 3.07 -6.33
N TYR A 101 10.39 3.29 -6.78
CA TYR A 101 10.94 2.63 -7.97
C TYR A 101 10.92 1.10 -7.86
N VAL A 102 11.42 0.56 -6.73
CA VAL A 102 11.43 -0.89 -6.50
C VAL A 102 10.01 -1.45 -6.46
N GLY A 103 9.08 -0.74 -5.81
CA GLY A 103 7.68 -1.15 -5.74
C GLY A 103 7.01 -1.18 -7.11
N LEU A 104 7.18 -0.12 -7.91
CA LEU A 104 6.65 -0.05 -9.28
C LEU A 104 7.27 -1.10 -10.21
N ALA A 105 8.56 -1.41 -10.03
CA ALA A 105 9.24 -2.44 -10.80
C ALA A 105 8.61 -3.83 -10.63
N GLN A 106 7.99 -4.13 -9.48
CA GLN A 106 7.24 -5.38 -9.26
C GLN A 106 6.01 -5.50 -10.16
N PHE A 107 5.47 -4.37 -10.63
CA PHE A 107 4.37 -4.29 -11.59
C PHE A 107 4.85 -4.13 -13.05
N GLY A 108 6.16 -4.27 -13.29
CA GLY A 108 6.75 -4.08 -14.62
C GLY A 108 6.91 -2.62 -15.04
N ILE A 109 6.66 -1.66 -14.13
CA ILE A 109 6.76 -0.23 -14.41
C ILE A 109 8.17 0.24 -14.03
N LYS A 110 8.97 0.66 -15.02
CA LYS A 110 10.31 1.20 -14.82
C LYS A 110 10.30 2.72 -15.01
N LEU A 111 10.61 3.46 -13.95
CA LEU A 111 10.69 4.93 -13.95
C LEU A 111 12.07 5.38 -13.43
N PRO A 112 13.10 5.41 -14.30
CA PRO A 112 14.48 5.72 -13.89
C PRO A 112 14.63 7.09 -13.21
N SER A 113 13.75 8.04 -13.48
CA SER A 113 13.72 9.36 -12.84
C SER A 113 13.50 9.33 -11.32
N LEU A 114 13.04 8.19 -10.77
CA LEU A 114 12.88 7.99 -9.33
C LEU A 114 14.17 7.54 -8.64
N LEU A 115 15.19 7.14 -9.39
CA LEU A 115 16.50 6.80 -8.84
C LEU A 115 17.27 8.09 -8.52
N PRO A 116 18.02 8.13 -7.40
CA PRO A 116 18.93 9.24 -7.15
C PRO A 116 19.96 9.35 -8.29
N PRO A 117 20.37 10.57 -8.67
CA PRO A 117 21.38 10.76 -9.70
C PRO A 117 22.67 10.01 -9.32
N GLU A 118 23.26 9.28 -10.27
CA GLU A 118 24.56 8.65 -10.06
C GLU A 118 25.57 9.74 -9.70
N LYS A 119 26.19 9.63 -8.52
CA LYS A 119 27.32 10.50 -8.18
C LYS A 119 28.41 10.24 -9.23
N PRO A 120 28.99 11.26 -9.88
CA PRO A 120 30.12 11.07 -10.76
C PRO A 120 31.21 10.35 -9.97
N GLN A 121 31.69 9.23 -10.49
CA GLN A 121 32.86 8.55 -9.96
C GLN A 121 34.00 9.56 -10.05
N VAL A 122 34.45 10.06 -8.90
CA VAL A 122 35.69 10.84 -8.83
C VAL A 122 36.77 9.85 -9.20
N GLU A 123 37.25 9.91 -10.44
CA GLU A 123 38.48 9.24 -10.85
C GLU A 123 39.57 9.78 -9.91
N GLU A 124 39.94 9.00 -8.89
CA GLU A 124 41.21 9.15 -8.22
C GLU A 124 42.28 8.87 -9.28
N GLU A 125 42.67 9.93 -9.98
CA GLU A 125 43.90 10.00 -10.77
C GLU A 125 45.05 9.84 -9.77
N ILE A 126 45.37 8.58 -9.42
CA ILE A 126 46.59 8.22 -8.71
C ILE A 126 47.74 8.54 -9.66
N ARG A 127 48.28 9.75 -9.55
CA ARG A 127 49.57 10.12 -10.12
C ARG A 127 50.66 9.43 -9.31
N PHE A 128 51.24 8.39 -9.90
CA PHE A 128 52.56 7.87 -9.52
C PHE A 128 53.65 8.74 -10.16
#